data_AF-A0A940BR09-F1
#
_entry.id   AF-A0A940BR09-F1
#
_cell.length_a   1.000
_cell.length_b   1.000
_cell.length_c   1.000
_cell.angle_alpha   90.00
_cell.angle_beta   90.00
_cell.angle_gamma   90.00
#
_symmetry.space_group_name_H-M   'P 1'
#
loop_
_entity.id
_entity.type
_entity.pdbx_description
1 polymer ?
#
loop_
_entity_poly.entity_id
_entity_poly.type
_entity_poly.pdbx_seq_one_letter_code
_entity_poly.pdbx_strand_id
1 'polypeptide(L)'
;MHLLKEDSFFEVLARYPACCVDYFLLRDEEPYQGEPSHRKAVLCAMAHACDPEEEPWKTEPEKAAAEQISAADLLAFPDEPWKHDRHGTVFYDNVYEDGKIPYWYAFLEPPYGTGAVVRHGRIVRNAYGREDFETVNTALFPRGTDRLTVYRWSTNWSAYFDDGHEWWGAACWSIYDPEEDRYAVILVSATD
;
A
#
# COMPACT_ATOMS: atom_id res chain seq x y z
N MET A 1 -17.81 -11.58 -0.42
CA MET A 1 -16.63 -10.77 -0.80
C MET A 1 -15.75 -11.52 -1.80
N HIS A 2 -15.33 -10.86 -2.88
CA HIS A 2 -14.50 -11.44 -3.94
C HIS A 2 -13.53 -10.41 -4.53
N LEU A 3 -12.43 -10.89 -5.13
CA LEU A 3 -11.43 -10.05 -5.80
C LEU A 3 -11.90 -9.50 -7.14
N LEU A 4 -11.54 -8.25 -7.42
CA LEU A 4 -11.76 -7.56 -8.69
C LEU A 4 -10.48 -7.60 -9.54
N LYS A 5 -10.08 -8.79 -10.01
CA LYS A 5 -8.78 -8.98 -10.70
C LYS A 5 -8.65 -8.27 -12.05
N GLU A 6 -9.77 -7.97 -12.69
CA GLU A 6 -9.83 -7.33 -14.02
C GLU A 6 -10.03 -5.80 -13.92
N ASP A 7 -9.84 -5.22 -12.74
CA ASP A 7 -9.99 -3.79 -12.56
C ASP A 7 -8.90 -2.99 -13.29
N SER A 8 -9.31 -1.91 -13.95
CA SER A 8 -8.40 -1.03 -14.71
C SER A 8 -7.26 -0.44 -13.88
N PHE A 9 -7.41 -0.39 -12.56
CA PHE A 9 -6.32 -0.04 -11.64
C PHE A 9 -5.06 -0.88 -11.88
N PHE A 10 -5.21 -2.19 -12.14
CA PHE A 10 -4.07 -3.09 -12.33
C PHE A 10 -3.32 -2.82 -13.64
N GLU A 11 -3.96 -2.24 -14.65
CA GLU A 11 -3.28 -1.77 -15.88
C GLU A 11 -2.38 -0.55 -15.61
N VAL A 12 -2.77 0.29 -14.65
CA VAL A 12 -1.94 1.41 -14.19
C VAL A 12 -0.79 0.89 -13.33
N LEU A 13 -1.08 -0.03 -12.40
CA LEU A 13 -0.07 -0.61 -11.51
C LEU A 13 1.03 -1.37 -12.27
N ALA A 14 0.68 -2.04 -13.38
CA ALA A 14 1.62 -2.76 -14.25
C ALA A 14 2.75 -1.87 -14.83
N ARG A 15 2.61 -0.54 -14.77
CA ARG A 15 3.67 0.42 -15.18
C ARG A 15 4.77 0.56 -14.13
N TYR A 16 4.57 0.02 -12.93
CA TYR A 16 5.46 0.12 -11.77
C TYR A 16 5.97 -1.26 -11.33
N PRO A 17 6.81 -1.93 -12.12
CA PRO A 17 7.25 -3.31 -11.86
C PRO A 17 8.16 -3.48 -10.63
N ALA A 18 8.68 -2.38 -10.06
CA ALA A 18 9.45 -2.38 -8.82
C ALA A 18 8.60 -2.02 -7.59
N CYS A 19 7.28 -1.81 -7.76
CA CYS A 19 6.37 -1.62 -6.64
C CYS A 19 6.28 -2.93 -5.84
N CYS A 20 6.59 -2.86 -4.54
CA CYS A 20 6.49 -3.99 -3.61
C CYS A 20 5.31 -3.84 -2.64
N VAL A 21 4.33 -3.01 -3.01
CA VAL A 21 3.08 -2.83 -2.26
C VAL A 21 2.04 -3.75 -2.88
N ASP A 22 1.43 -4.60 -2.06
CA ASP A 22 0.38 -5.50 -2.50
C ASP A 22 -0.98 -4.81 -2.42
N TYR A 23 -1.67 -4.74 -3.57
CA TYR A 23 -3.00 -4.15 -3.69
C TYR A 23 -4.05 -5.22 -3.97
N PHE A 24 -5.11 -5.22 -3.18
CA PHE A 24 -6.26 -6.08 -3.39
C PHE A 24 -7.52 -5.23 -3.51
N LEU A 25 -8.16 -5.29 -4.68
CA LEU A 25 -9.47 -4.70 -4.88
C LEU A 25 -10.54 -5.76 -4.65
N LEU A 26 -11.50 -5.45 -3.79
CA LEU A 26 -12.51 -6.39 -3.32
C LEU A 26 -13.89 -5.77 -3.42
N ARG A 27 -14.92 -6.56 -3.71
CA ARG A 27 -16.33 -6.15 -3.55
C ARG A 27 -17.03 -7.13 -2.63
N ASP A 28 -17.93 -6.62 -1.80
CA ASP A 28 -18.82 -7.45 -1.01
C ASP A 28 -20.26 -7.31 -1.50
N GLU A 29 -21.01 -8.41 -1.43
CA GLU A 29 -22.45 -8.41 -1.76
C GLU A 29 -23.30 -8.07 -0.53
N GLU A 30 -22.70 -8.15 0.64
CA GLU A 30 -23.31 -7.75 1.91
C GLU A 30 -23.21 -6.22 2.10
N PRO A 31 -24.20 -5.58 2.76
CA PRO A 31 -24.15 -4.16 3.07
C PRO A 31 -22.91 -3.79 3.88
N TYR A 32 -22.39 -2.59 3.67
CA TYR A 32 -21.31 -2.02 4.47
C TYR A 32 -21.74 -1.87 5.95
N GLN A 33 -20.92 -2.38 6.87
CA GLN A 33 -21.17 -2.38 8.33
C GLN A 33 -20.08 -1.65 9.13
N GLY A 34 -19.22 -0.87 8.49
CA GLY A 34 -18.07 -0.22 9.16
C GLY A 34 -16.89 -1.17 9.34
N GLU A 35 -16.20 -1.09 10.48
CA GLU A 35 -15.02 -1.91 10.79
C GLU A 35 -15.18 -3.42 10.49
N PRO A 36 -16.31 -4.10 10.80
CA PRO A 36 -16.49 -5.51 10.49
C PRO A 36 -16.31 -5.84 8.99
N SER A 37 -16.82 -4.98 8.10
CA SER A 37 -16.66 -5.17 6.65
C SER A 37 -15.21 -4.95 6.22
N HIS A 38 -14.52 -3.98 6.82
CA HIS A 38 -13.09 -3.77 6.59
C HIS A 38 -12.23 -4.94 7.09
N ARG A 39 -12.55 -5.51 8.25
CA ARG A 39 -11.87 -6.70 8.78
C ARG A 39 -12.03 -7.89 7.82
N LYS A 40 -13.26 -8.10 7.32
CA LYS A 40 -13.55 -9.11 6.30
C LYS A 40 -12.70 -8.89 5.04
N ALA A 41 -12.55 -7.64 4.59
CA ALA A 41 -11.70 -7.28 3.46
C ALA A 41 -10.22 -7.60 3.70
N VAL A 42 -9.66 -7.22 4.84
CA VAL A 42 -8.27 -7.51 5.19
C VAL A 42 -8.00 -9.02 5.24
N LEU A 43 -8.90 -9.80 5.85
CA LEU A 43 -8.72 -11.25 5.92
C LEU A 43 -8.87 -11.91 4.54
N CYS A 44 -9.77 -11.41 3.69
CA CYS A 44 -9.88 -11.87 2.31
C CYS A 44 -8.62 -11.56 1.49
N ALA A 45 -8.06 -10.35 1.62
CA ALA A 45 -6.82 -9.96 0.97
C ALA A 45 -5.64 -10.82 1.46
N MET A 46 -5.52 -11.03 2.78
CA MET A 46 -4.46 -11.84 3.37
C MET A 46 -4.49 -13.30 2.87
N ALA A 47 -5.68 -13.88 2.71
CA ALA A 47 -5.82 -15.22 2.12
C ALA A 47 -5.37 -15.30 0.66
N HIS A 48 -5.30 -14.16 -0.04
CA HIS A 48 -4.81 -14.06 -1.42
C HIS A 48 -3.37 -13.54 -1.54
N ALA A 49 -2.79 -13.05 -0.45
CA ALA A 49 -1.38 -12.64 -0.38
C ALA A 49 -0.43 -13.85 -0.23
N CYS A 50 -0.96 -15.02 0.14
CA CYS A 50 -0.20 -16.26 0.15
C CYS A 50 -0.18 -16.89 -1.25
N ASP A 51 1.00 -17.35 -1.69
CA ASP A 51 1.08 -18.20 -2.88
C ASP A 51 0.26 -19.48 -2.62
N PRO A 52 -0.61 -19.91 -3.55
CA PRO A 52 -1.38 -21.14 -3.42
C PRO A 52 -0.53 -22.41 -3.26
N GLU A 53 0.73 -22.39 -3.68
CA GLU A 53 1.69 -23.49 -3.58
C GLU A 53 2.46 -23.48 -2.24
N GLU A 54 2.36 -22.40 -1.46
CA GLU A 54 3.02 -22.25 -0.16
C GLU A 54 2.08 -22.53 1.01
N GLU A 55 2.67 -22.80 2.19
CA GLU A 55 1.88 -22.92 3.41
C GLU A 55 1.27 -21.56 3.77
N PRO A 56 -0.05 -21.51 4.07
CA PRO A 56 -0.70 -20.28 4.48
C PRO A 56 0.04 -19.61 5.64
N TRP A 57 0.20 -18.28 5.55
CA TRP A 57 0.74 -17.48 6.65
C TRP A 57 0.02 -17.79 7.95
N LYS A 58 0.79 -17.99 9.03
CA LYS A 58 0.22 -18.11 10.37
C LYS A 58 -0.44 -16.78 10.75
N THR A 59 -1.71 -16.82 11.12
CA THR A 59 -2.50 -15.63 11.48
C THR A 59 -3.17 -15.78 12.85
N GLU A 60 -3.35 -14.65 13.52
CA GLU A 60 -4.13 -14.44 14.74
C GLU A 60 -5.11 -13.27 14.52
N PRO A 61 -6.13 -13.41 13.65
CA PRO A 61 -7.01 -12.32 13.18
C PRO A 61 -7.65 -11.46 14.28
N GLU A 62 -7.88 -12.04 15.45
CA GLU A 62 -8.41 -11.39 16.63
C GLU A 62 -7.47 -10.33 17.24
N LYS A 63 -6.16 -10.43 16.96
CA LYS A 63 -5.15 -9.45 17.37
C LYS A 63 -5.04 -8.26 16.42
N ALA A 64 -5.67 -8.33 15.24
CA ALA A 64 -5.66 -7.23 14.29
C ALA A 64 -6.47 -6.06 14.85
N ALA A 65 -5.78 -5.05 15.38
CA ALA A 65 -6.38 -3.84 15.92
C ALA A 65 -6.60 -2.83 14.79
N ALA A 66 -7.78 -2.22 14.75
CA ALA A 66 -8.15 -1.25 13.72
C ALA A 66 -8.14 0.16 14.31
N GLU A 67 -7.60 1.11 13.56
CA GLU A 67 -7.61 2.54 13.86
C GLU A 67 -8.16 3.28 12.65
N GLN A 68 -9.27 3.98 12.83
CA GLN A 68 -9.83 4.81 11.77
C GLN A 68 -8.97 6.06 11.58
N ILE A 69 -8.56 6.31 10.33
CA ILE A 69 -7.78 7.49 9.95
C ILE A 69 -8.48 8.22 8.79
N SER A 70 -8.08 9.45 8.49
CA SER A 70 -8.62 10.14 7.31
C SER A 70 -7.91 9.67 6.03
N ALA A 71 -8.58 9.80 4.89
CA ALA A 71 -7.94 9.62 3.58
C ALA A 71 -6.79 10.61 3.36
N ALA A 72 -6.89 11.82 3.93
CA ALA A 72 -5.81 12.80 3.91
C ALA A 72 -4.57 12.31 4.68
N ASP A 73 -4.74 11.63 5.82
CA ASP A 73 -3.62 11.06 6.58
C ASP A 73 -2.98 9.88 5.84
N LEU A 74 -3.78 9.02 5.21
CA LEU A 74 -3.28 7.90 4.40
C LEU A 74 -2.43 8.40 3.21
N LEU A 75 -2.94 9.43 2.53
CA LEU A 75 -2.36 9.97 1.30
C LEU A 75 -1.42 11.17 1.57
N ALA A 76 -1.15 11.48 2.83
CA ALA A 76 -0.30 12.59 3.22
C ALA A 76 1.08 12.40 2.60
N PHE A 77 1.54 13.41 1.87
CA PHE A 77 2.84 13.41 1.21
C PHE A 77 3.62 14.63 1.71
N PRO A 78 4.86 14.46 2.21
CA PRO A 78 5.59 15.56 2.83
C PRO A 78 5.90 16.68 1.83
N ASP A 79 5.91 17.93 2.29
CA ASP A 79 6.24 19.10 1.46
C ASP A 79 7.77 19.27 1.28
N GLU A 80 8.57 18.99 2.33
CA GLU A 80 10.04 19.08 2.37
C GLU A 80 10.64 18.18 3.49
N PRO A 81 11.94 17.78 3.48
CA PRO A 81 12.92 17.89 2.41
C PRO A 81 13.30 16.55 1.77
N TRP A 82 13.33 16.57 0.44
CA TRP A 82 14.01 15.62 -0.44
C TRP A 82 15.53 15.79 -0.23
N LYS A 83 16.26 14.74 0.15
CA LYS A 83 17.73 14.81 0.06
C LYS A 83 18.12 14.76 -1.40
N HIS A 84 18.60 15.87 -1.93
CA HIS A 84 19.30 15.90 -3.21
C HIS A 84 20.73 15.44 -3.01
N ASP A 85 21.13 14.35 -3.65
CA ASP A 85 22.55 14.08 -3.82
C ASP A 85 23.15 14.96 -4.95
N ARG A 86 24.48 14.93 -5.09
CA ARG A 86 25.20 15.64 -6.17
C ARG A 86 24.81 15.19 -7.59
N HIS A 87 24.01 14.13 -7.72
CA HIS A 87 23.50 13.57 -8.96
C HIS A 87 22.04 13.95 -9.22
N GLY A 88 21.37 14.62 -8.28
CA GLY A 88 19.96 15.01 -8.37
C GLY A 88 18.99 13.92 -7.94
N THR A 89 19.48 12.82 -7.36
CA THR A 89 18.66 11.76 -6.77
C THR A 89 17.96 12.28 -5.54
N VAL A 90 16.68 11.97 -5.39
CA VAL A 90 15.85 12.29 -4.23
C VAL A 90 15.83 11.07 -3.31
N PHE A 91 16.33 11.23 -2.09
CA PHE A 91 16.15 10.26 -1.01
C PHE A 91 15.19 10.84 0.03
N TYR A 92 14.30 10.01 0.53
CA TYR A 92 13.47 10.35 1.68
C TYR A 92 14.23 9.96 2.93
N ASP A 93 14.38 10.89 3.87
CA ASP A 93 14.96 10.54 5.17
C ASP A 93 14.06 9.48 5.82
N ASN A 94 14.70 8.48 6.44
CA ASN A 94 14.07 7.39 7.17
C ASN A 94 12.92 7.94 8.06
N VAL A 95 11.68 7.82 7.56
CA VAL A 95 10.43 8.17 8.27
C VAL A 95 9.97 7.05 9.22
N TYR A 96 10.90 6.14 9.53
CA TYR A 96 10.70 5.01 10.42
C TYR A 96 10.44 5.47 11.85
N GLU A 97 9.19 5.35 12.27
CA GLU A 97 8.81 5.46 13.67
C GLU A 97 8.13 4.14 14.07
N ASP A 98 8.78 3.37 14.94
CA ASP A 98 8.27 2.10 15.50
C ASP A 98 7.81 1.07 14.46
N GLY A 99 8.56 0.90 13.35
CA GLY A 99 8.26 -0.08 12.29
C GLY A 99 7.07 0.26 11.41
N LYS A 100 6.47 1.46 11.59
CA LYS A 100 5.41 1.99 10.74
C LYS A 100 6.04 2.80 9.61
N ILE A 101 5.57 2.55 8.40
CA ILE A 101 5.96 3.31 7.20
C ILE A 101 4.72 3.96 6.58
N PRO A 102 4.83 5.21 6.10
CA PRO A 102 3.73 5.84 5.39
C PRO A 102 3.57 5.23 3.99
N TYR A 103 2.35 5.25 3.47
CA TYR A 103 2.01 4.62 2.20
C TYR A 103 2.84 5.15 1.01
N TRP A 104 3.08 6.46 0.94
CA TRP A 104 3.93 7.02 -0.12
C TRP A 104 5.37 6.48 -0.09
N TYR A 105 5.92 6.25 1.12
CA TYR A 105 7.28 5.73 1.27
C TYR A 105 7.32 4.29 0.79
N ALA A 106 6.31 3.51 1.17
CA ALA A 106 6.17 2.13 0.72
C ALA A 106 6.16 2.01 -0.81
N PHE A 107 5.48 2.94 -1.49
CA PHE A 107 5.39 2.93 -2.96
C PHE A 107 6.67 3.43 -3.65
N LEU A 108 7.32 4.46 -3.10
CA LEU A 108 8.41 5.18 -3.78
C LEU A 108 9.80 4.68 -3.44
N GLU A 109 9.99 4.15 -2.24
CA GLU A 109 11.28 3.70 -1.70
C GLU A 109 11.20 2.23 -1.26
N PRO A 110 10.91 1.30 -2.18
CA PRO A 110 10.97 -0.14 -1.89
C PRO A 110 12.41 -0.53 -1.50
N PRO A 111 12.61 -1.63 -0.75
CA PRO A 111 13.92 -2.02 -0.21
C PRO A 111 15.00 -2.19 -1.30
N TYR A 112 14.64 -2.69 -2.49
CA TYR A 112 15.54 -2.84 -3.63
C TYR A 112 15.72 -1.56 -4.48
N GLY A 113 15.03 -0.48 -4.12
CA GLY A 113 14.86 0.72 -4.94
C GLY A 113 14.03 0.47 -6.21
N THR A 114 13.67 1.54 -6.92
CA THR A 114 12.82 1.44 -8.13
C THR A 114 13.63 1.31 -9.44
N GLY A 115 14.88 0.83 -9.32
CA GLY A 115 15.82 0.72 -10.42
C GLY A 115 16.44 2.07 -10.84
N ALA A 116 17.10 2.06 -12.01
CA ALA A 116 17.77 3.24 -12.56
C ALA A 116 17.24 3.56 -13.96
N VAL A 117 16.80 4.80 -14.18
CA VAL A 117 16.28 5.28 -15.47
C VAL A 117 17.13 6.43 -16.01
N VAL A 118 17.20 6.58 -17.33
CA VAL A 118 17.88 7.74 -17.94
C VAL A 118 16.87 8.86 -18.16
N ARG A 119 16.95 9.95 -17.40
CA ARG A 119 16.19 11.19 -17.63
C ARG A 119 17.15 12.31 -18.04
N HIS A 120 16.85 12.98 -19.16
CA HIS A 120 17.68 14.08 -19.69
C HIS A 120 19.19 13.74 -19.80
N GLY A 121 19.52 12.50 -20.18
CA GLY A 121 20.91 12.05 -20.33
C GLY A 121 21.63 11.73 -19.02
N ARG A 122 20.94 11.61 -17.88
CA ARG A 122 21.51 11.23 -16.57
C ARG A 122 20.82 9.99 -16.01
N ILE A 123 21.59 9.13 -15.34
CA ILE A 123 21.07 8.00 -14.58
C ILE A 123 20.44 8.55 -13.29
N VAL A 124 19.13 8.38 -13.16
CA VAL A 124 18.35 8.66 -11.96
C VAL A 124 18.08 7.33 -11.29
N ARG A 125 18.56 7.18 -10.05
CA ARG A 125 18.10 6.12 -9.13
C ARG A 125 16.81 6.65 -8.49
N ASN A 126 15.84 5.77 -8.21
CA ASN A 126 14.48 6.15 -7.83
C ASN A 126 13.66 6.69 -9.02
N ALA A 127 13.15 5.78 -9.85
CA ALA A 127 12.39 6.06 -11.05
C ALA A 127 11.00 6.66 -10.78
N TYR A 128 10.42 6.36 -9.61
CA TYR A 128 9.09 6.79 -9.20
C TYR A 128 9.16 8.09 -8.39
N GLY A 129 8.22 8.99 -8.61
CA GLY A 129 8.09 10.24 -7.88
C GLY A 129 6.65 10.57 -7.48
N ARG A 130 6.43 11.79 -6.97
CA ARG A 130 5.12 12.28 -6.54
C ARG A 130 4.04 12.08 -7.61
N GLU A 131 4.31 12.45 -8.86
CA GLU A 131 3.36 12.31 -9.97
C GLU A 131 2.93 10.85 -10.20
N ASP A 132 3.84 9.89 -9.97
CA ASP A 132 3.54 8.46 -10.09
C ASP A 132 2.63 7.99 -8.95
N PHE A 133 2.93 8.43 -7.71
CA PHE A 133 2.08 8.17 -6.54
C PHE A 133 0.67 8.77 -6.73
N GLU A 134 0.58 10.01 -7.20
CA GLU A 134 -0.69 10.67 -7.54
C GLU A 134 -1.44 9.92 -8.65
N THR A 135 -0.73 9.41 -9.66
CA THR A 135 -1.31 8.62 -10.75
C THR A 135 -1.92 7.31 -10.23
N VAL A 136 -1.21 6.57 -9.39
CA VAL A 136 -1.71 5.34 -8.77
C VAL A 136 -2.94 5.63 -7.90
N ASN A 137 -2.90 6.68 -7.09
CA ASN A 137 -4.02 7.02 -6.21
C ASN A 137 -5.24 7.53 -6.97
N THR A 138 -5.06 8.25 -8.07
CA THR A 138 -6.16 8.67 -8.96
C THR A 138 -6.80 7.46 -9.63
N ALA A 139 -6.02 6.44 -10.01
CA ALA A 139 -6.55 5.19 -10.55
C ALA A 139 -7.26 4.35 -9.47
N LEU A 140 -6.76 4.39 -8.23
CA LEU A 140 -7.35 3.67 -7.10
C LEU A 140 -8.67 4.31 -6.63
N PHE A 141 -8.78 5.64 -6.69
CA PHE A 141 -9.93 6.42 -6.23
C PHE A 141 -10.39 7.43 -7.31
N PRO A 142 -10.97 6.95 -8.44
CA PRO A 142 -11.29 7.78 -9.59
C PRO A 142 -12.39 8.83 -9.32
N ARG A 143 -13.15 8.69 -8.23
CA ARG A 143 -14.20 9.62 -7.79
C ARG A 143 -13.75 10.60 -6.71
N GLY A 144 -12.45 10.61 -6.40
CA GLY A 144 -11.88 11.41 -5.32
C GLY A 144 -11.91 10.69 -3.97
N THR A 145 -11.41 11.37 -2.94
CA THR A 145 -11.07 10.75 -1.65
C THR A 145 -11.94 11.20 -0.48
N ASP A 146 -12.85 12.16 -0.71
CA ASP A 146 -13.64 12.84 0.32
C ASP A 146 -14.60 11.91 1.08
N ARG A 147 -15.01 10.80 0.47
CA ARG A 147 -16.01 9.85 1.02
C ARG A 147 -15.42 8.53 1.47
N LEU A 148 -14.10 8.38 1.40
CA LEU A 148 -13.44 7.14 1.75
C LEU A 148 -13.50 6.91 3.26
N THR A 149 -13.83 5.69 3.66
CA THR A 149 -13.57 5.24 5.03
C THR A 149 -12.26 4.48 5.04
N VAL A 150 -11.33 4.87 5.91
CA VAL A 150 -9.99 4.27 5.97
C VAL A 150 -9.72 3.73 7.37
N TYR A 151 -9.24 2.49 7.43
CA TYR A 151 -8.69 1.89 8.63
C TYR A 151 -7.22 1.53 8.40
N ARG A 152 -6.38 1.91 9.35
CA ARG A 152 -5.04 1.36 9.57
C ARG A 152 -5.15 0.16 10.50
N TRP A 153 -4.44 -0.91 10.19
CA TRP A 153 -4.43 -2.13 10.99
C TRP A 153 -3.07 -2.31 11.65
N SER A 154 -3.06 -2.85 12.87
CA SER A 154 -1.81 -3.40 13.42
C SER A 154 -1.28 -4.50 12.49
N THR A 155 0.01 -4.81 12.57
CA THR A 155 0.66 -5.79 11.70
C THR A 155 1.24 -6.98 12.49
N ASN A 156 1.10 -7.00 13.82
CA ASN A 156 1.61 -8.04 14.72
C ASN A 156 0.72 -9.29 14.84
N TRP A 157 -0.09 -9.58 13.82
CA TRP A 157 -1.09 -10.65 13.84
C TRP A 157 -0.95 -11.64 12.68
N SER A 158 -0.03 -11.44 11.74
CA SER A 158 0.21 -12.35 10.62
C SER A 158 1.69 -12.44 10.32
N ALA A 159 2.18 -13.67 10.10
CA ALA A 159 3.56 -13.92 9.70
C ALA A 159 3.93 -13.28 8.36
N TYR A 160 2.93 -12.90 7.53
CA TYR A 160 3.15 -12.09 6.33
C TYR A 160 3.94 -10.81 6.64
N PHE A 161 3.76 -10.21 7.82
CA PHE A 161 4.39 -8.93 8.19
C PHE A 161 5.77 -9.07 8.85
N ASP A 162 6.19 -10.28 9.23
CA ASP A 162 7.40 -10.52 10.04
C ASP A 162 8.64 -9.98 9.31
N ASP A 163 8.74 -10.33 8.04
CA ASP A 163 9.76 -9.92 7.09
C ASP A 163 9.85 -8.38 6.97
N GLY A 164 8.73 -7.70 6.78
CA GLY A 164 8.68 -6.24 6.79
C GLY A 164 9.12 -5.66 8.14
N HIS A 165 8.69 -6.21 9.27
CA HIS A 165 9.09 -5.72 10.60
C HIS A 165 10.60 -5.79 10.86
N GLU A 166 11.30 -6.78 10.29
CA GLU A 166 12.74 -6.95 10.47
C GLU A 166 13.58 -5.97 9.64
N TRP A 167 13.12 -5.59 8.44
CA TRP A 167 13.96 -4.91 7.46
C TRP A 167 13.48 -3.51 7.08
N TRP A 168 12.27 -3.39 6.54
CA TRP A 168 11.82 -2.22 5.79
C TRP A 168 10.53 -1.58 6.31
N GLY A 169 9.94 -2.12 7.37
CA GLY A 169 8.66 -1.71 7.90
C GLY A 169 7.49 -2.48 7.30
N ALA A 170 6.38 -2.49 8.04
CA ALA A 170 5.18 -3.18 7.64
C ALA A 170 3.96 -2.29 7.85
N ALA A 171 3.00 -2.41 6.93
CA ALA A 171 1.75 -1.67 7.04
C ALA A 171 0.58 -2.44 6.43
N CYS A 172 -0.61 -2.14 6.95
CA CYS A 172 -1.86 -2.69 6.47
C CYS A 172 -2.94 -1.62 6.55
N TRP A 173 -3.57 -1.35 5.41
CA TRP A 173 -4.70 -0.44 5.33
C TRP A 173 -5.85 -1.11 4.59
N SER A 174 -7.07 -0.78 5.01
CA SER A 174 -8.27 -1.05 4.22
C SER A 174 -9.08 0.22 4.04
N ILE A 175 -9.49 0.43 2.81
CA ILE A 175 -10.21 1.60 2.35
C ILE A 175 -11.52 1.11 1.75
N TYR A 176 -12.64 1.70 2.13
CA TYR A 176 -13.92 1.48 1.47
C TYR A 176 -14.28 2.74 0.69
N ASP A 177 -14.52 2.56 -0.61
CA ASP A 177 -14.99 3.58 -1.53
C ASP A 177 -16.49 3.36 -1.80
N PRO A 178 -17.39 4.18 -1.25
CA PRO A 178 -18.83 4.04 -1.46
C PRO A 178 -19.29 4.45 -2.86
N GLU A 179 -18.50 5.23 -3.62
CA GLU A 179 -18.86 5.64 -4.99
C GLU A 179 -18.60 4.52 -6.00
N GLU A 180 -17.55 3.73 -5.77
CA GLU A 180 -17.19 2.56 -6.60
C GLU A 180 -17.72 1.24 -6.01
N ASP A 181 -18.34 1.30 -4.81
CA ASP A 181 -18.81 0.17 -4.00
C ASP A 181 -17.78 -0.98 -3.96
N ARG A 182 -16.56 -0.62 -3.54
CA ARG A 182 -15.43 -1.55 -3.47
C ARG A 182 -14.49 -1.18 -2.32
N TYR A 183 -13.71 -2.16 -1.90
CA TYR A 183 -12.62 -1.99 -0.96
C TYR A 183 -11.30 -2.02 -1.72
N ALA A 184 -10.35 -1.21 -1.25
CA ALA A 184 -8.94 -1.39 -1.53
C ALA A 184 -8.25 -1.82 -0.23
N VAL A 185 -7.54 -2.94 -0.26
CA VAL A 185 -6.64 -3.36 0.81
C VAL A 185 -5.22 -3.21 0.32
N ILE A 186 -4.39 -2.54 1.12
CA ILE A 186 -2.99 -2.26 0.83
C ILE A 186 -2.18 -2.98 1.90
N LEU A 187 -1.37 -3.96 1.49
CA LEU A 187 -0.46 -4.69 2.36
C LEU A 187 0.98 -4.33 2.00
N VAL A 188 1.80 -4.16 3.02
CA VAL A 188 3.21 -3.80 2.86
C VAL A 188 4.04 -4.65 3.80
N SER A 189 4.91 -5.48 3.23
CA SER A 189 5.85 -6.33 3.98
C SER A 189 6.99 -6.83 3.07
N ALA A 190 7.63 -5.93 2.34
CA ALA A 190 8.74 -6.31 1.47
C ALA A 190 10.06 -6.44 2.25
N THR A 191 10.92 -7.36 1.82
CA THR A 191 12.30 -7.55 2.28
C THR A 191 13.32 -7.20 1.20
N ASP A 192 14.62 -7.28 1.53
CA ASP A 192 15.76 -7.00 0.65
C ASP A 192 16.38 -8.25 -0.02
#